data_AF-A0AAW2KXZ1-F1
#
_entry.id   AF-A0AAW2KXZ1-F1
#
_cell.length_a   1.000
_cell.length_b   1.000
_cell.length_c   1.000
_cell.angle_alpha   90.00
_cell.angle_beta   90.00
_cell.angle_gamma   90.00
#
_symmetry.space_group_name_H-M   'P 1'
#
loop_
_entity.id
_entity.type
_entity.pdbx_description
1 polymer ?
#
loop_
_entity_poly.entity_id
_entity_poly.type
_entity_poly.pdbx_seq_one_letter_code
_entity_poly.pdbx_strand_id
1 'polypeptide(L)'
;MTAAVAVSRHLHQPLSHLPSGSIPIIPAIKSVLQSLNPQNPRTHQNPNPSILNQFSPYLTPNLVVQVINDLTNPYHSLFFFTWASSPSPNPNLYRHSHFCYIAITDKLLSRKLFSLAADLLKTHKKFSDFMVGKFIKAHGDLGHLKWAVKLFHQVRRGELGDCLFSYNALLGVLVKANRVSHAWAYFGRIVIKESVVKPDVSTYTTMIRGLCKVGMIEDAEKLFDEMSCRKNSMTYNIIIDGFCKKGLVESAQRILDRMVEDEACPPDTVSYTTLIDGYCKKRELGNAMRCFDEMVRGQLRA
;
A
#
# COMPACT_ATOMS: atom_id res chain seq x y z
N MET A 1 -3.73 -19.61 42.60
CA MET A 1 -2.44 -20.20 42.20
C MET A 1 -2.58 -21.51 41.39
N THR A 2 -3.71 -21.81 40.73
CA THR A 2 -3.96 -23.16 40.18
C THR A 2 -4.46 -23.24 38.73
N ALA A 3 -4.59 -22.12 38.00
CA ALA A 3 -4.84 -22.16 36.54
C ALA A 3 -3.60 -21.83 35.69
N ALA A 4 -2.71 -20.96 36.19
CA ALA A 4 -1.48 -20.56 35.48
C ALA A 4 -0.40 -21.67 35.44
N VAL A 5 -0.42 -22.59 36.41
CA VAL A 5 0.55 -23.71 36.49
C VAL A 5 0.19 -24.85 35.53
N ALA A 6 -1.09 -25.00 35.16
CA ALA A 6 -1.54 -26.06 34.26
C ALA A 6 -1.15 -25.79 32.79
N VAL A 7 -1.20 -24.53 32.35
CA VAL A 7 -0.78 -24.15 30.98
C VAL A 7 0.75 -24.23 30.81
N SER A 8 1.51 -23.97 31.87
CA SER A 8 2.98 -24.08 31.86
C SER A 8 3.48 -25.52 31.65
N ARG A 9 2.74 -26.55 32.07
CA ARG A 9 3.17 -27.96 31.91
C ARG A 9 3.00 -28.51 30.50
N HIS A 10 2.11 -27.95 29.68
CA HIS A 10 1.93 -28.37 28.28
C HIS A 10 2.88 -27.68 27.28
N LEU A 11 3.64 -26.66 27.71
CA LEU A 11 4.58 -25.92 26.87
C LEU A 11 6.03 -26.48 26.88
N HIS A 12 6.29 -27.51 27.68
CA HIS A 12 7.63 -28.11 27.88
C HIS A 12 7.81 -29.51 27.26
N GLN A 13 6.80 -30.06 26.57
CA GLN A 13 6.98 -31.32 25.84
C GLN A 13 7.47 -31.05 24.41
N PRO A 14 8.53 -31.73 23.93
CA PRO A 14 8.92 -31.67 22.53
C PRO A 14 7.78 -32.21 21.66
N LEU A 15 7.42 -31.46 20.62
CA LEU A 15 6.34 -31.79 19.66
C LEU A 15 6.62 -33.06 18.81
N SER A 16 7.65 -33.84 19.14
CA SER A 16 8.11 -35.01 18.39
C SER A 16 7.21 -36.25 18.52
N HIS A 17 6.13 -36.21 19.29
CA HIS A 17 5.27 -37.38 19.57
C HIS A 17 3.79 -37.20 19.21
N LEU A 18 3.40 -36.15 18.48
CA LEU A 18 1.98 -35.93 18.13
C LEU A 18 1.68 -36.29 16.66
N PRO A 19 0.56 -36.96 16.36
CA PRO A 19 0.26 -37.47 15.03
C PRO A 19 0.08 -36.34 14.01
N SER A 20 0.42 -36.63 12.75
CA SER A 20 0.22 -35.77 11.58
C SER A 20 -1.25 -35.44 11.38
N GLY A 21 -1.69 -34.33 11.96
CA GLY A 21 -3.06 -33.82 11.92
C GLY A 21 -3.18 -32.47 12.63
N SER A 22 -2.70 -31.40 11.97
CA SER A 22 -3.14 -30.01 12.14
C SER A 22 -3.26 -29.45 13.57
N ILE A 23 -2.13 -29.18 14.23
CA ILE A 23 -2.08 -28.05 15.16
C ILE A 23 -2.07 -26.78 14.29
N PRO A 24 -2.99 -25.82 14.47
CA PRO A 24 -2.90 -24.56 13.76
C PRO A 24 -1.68 -23.79 14.30
N ILE A 25 -0.59 -23.82 13.53
CA ILE A 25 0.74 -23.28 13.89
C ILE A 25 0.66 -21.79 14.26
N ILE A 26 -0.14 -21.01 13.53
CA ILE A 26 -0.26 -19.56 13.75
C ILE A 26 -0.84 -19.24 15.14
N PRO A 27 -2.00 -19.77 15.57
CA PRO A 27 -2.50 -19.65 16.94
C PRO A 27 -1.49 -20.06 18.03
N ALA A 28 -0.74 -21.14 17.81
CA ALA A 28 0.28 -21.60 18.76
C ALA A 28 1.42 -20.56 18.92
N ILE A 29 1.96 -20.05 17.81
CA ILE A 29 2.97 -18.99 17.81
C ILE A 29 2.43 -17.74 18.51
N LYS A 30 1.18 -17.33 18.22
CA LYS A 30 0.55 -16.17 18.87
C LYS A 30 0.48 -16.34 20.38
N SER A 31 0.03 -17.49 20.87
CA SER A 31 -0.09 -17.77 22.30
C SER A 31 1.26 -17.69 23.02
N VAL A 32 2.32 -18.25 22.40
CA VAL A 32 3.68 -18.15 22.94
C VAL A 32 4.16 -16.69 22.98
N LEU A 33 3.96 -15.92 21.91
CA LEU A 33 4.35 -14.51 21.87
C LEU A 33 3.57 -13.65 22.89
N GLN A 34 2.29 -13.94 23.10
CA GLN A 34 1.48 -13.30 24.14
C GLN A 34 2.02 -13.61 25.54
N SER A 35 2.46 -14.85 25.78
CA SER A 35 3.03 -15.28 27.05
C SER A 35 4.41 -14.67 27.31
N LEU A 36 5.28 -14.60 26.29
CA LEU A 36 6.58 -13.93 26.38
C LEU A 36 6.45 -12.41 26.53
N ASN A 37 5.39 -11.84 25.94
CA ASN A 37 5.07 -10.42 25.94
C ASN A 37 6.26 -9.48 25.64
N PRO A 38 6.97 -9.65 24.51
CA PRO A 38 8.10 -8.81 24.16
C PRO A 38 7.68 -7.34 23.98
N GLN A 39 8.54 -6.44 24.44
CA GLN A 39 8.30 -4.99 24.47
C GLN A 39 9.23 -4.24 23.49
N ASN A 40 9.21 -2.91 23.56
CA ASN A 40 10.09 -2.08 22.75
C ASN A 40 11.57 -2.43 23.02
N PRO A 41 12.33 -2.89 22.01
CA PRO A 41 13.71 -3.34 22.19
C PRO A 41 14.68 -2.20 22.55
N ARG A 42 14.27 -0.93 22.40
CA ARG A 42 15.10 0.22 22.79
C ARG A 42 15.00 0.59 24.26
N THR A 43 13.95 0.15 24.95
CA THR A 43 13.68 0.53 26.35
C THR A 43 13.65 -0.66 27.30
N HIS A 44 13.55 -1.89 26.77
CA HIS A 44 13.48 -3.11 27.56
C HIS A 44 14.40 -4.18 26.97
N GLN A 45 14.91 -5.05 27.86
CA GLN A 45 15.55 -6.29 27.44
C GLN A 45 14.49 -7.24 26.89
N ASN A 46 14.79 -7.82 25.74
CA ASN A 46 13.91 -8.79 25.11
C ASN A 46 13.92 -10.12 25.90
N PRO A 47 12.76 -10.79 26.04
CA PRO A 47 12.68 -12.09 26.68
C PRO A 47 13.44 -13.16 25.87
N ASN A 48 13.80 -14.28 26.52
CA ASN A 48 14.50 -15.37 25.86
C ASN A 48 13.61 -16.00 24.76
N PRO A 49 14.05 -16.05 23.49
CA PRO A 49 13.25 -16.60 22.40
C PRO A 49 13.26 -18.14 22.30
N SER A 50 14.02 -18.88 23.12
CA SER A 50 14.25 -20.33 22.94
C SER A 50 12.97 -21.16 22.81
N ILE A 51 11.86 -20.77 23.46
CA ILE A 51 10.57 -21.47 23.33
C ILE A 51 10.01 -21.44 21.90
N LEU A 52 10.40 -20.46 21.08
CA LEU A 52 10.01 -20.39 19.68
C LEU A 52 10.75 -21.43 18.82
N ASN A 53 11.87 -21.99 19.27
CA ASN A 53 12.67 -22.96 18.51
C ASN A 53 11.89 -24.22 18.11
N GLN A 54 10.82 -24.57 18.85
CA GLN A 54 9.91 -25.65 18.47
C GLN A 54 9.22 -25.41 17.11
N PHE A 55 9.11 -24.14 16.67
CA PHE A 55 8.51 -23.75 15.40
C PHE A 55 9.54 -23.60 14.26
N SER A 56 10.84 -23.67 14.55
CA SER A 56 11.90 -23.50 13.56
C SER A 56 11.74 -24.38 12.30
N PRO A 57 11.37 -25.68 12.39
CA PRO A 57 11.23 -26.55 11.21
C PRO A 57 10.13 -26.13 10.23
N TYR A 58 9.17 -25.32 10.68
CA TYR A 58 7.99 -24.96 9.89
C TYR A 58 8.11 -23.59 9.22
N LEU A 59 9.22 -22.87 9.44
CA LEU A 59 9.40 -21.51 8.93
C LEU A 59 9.44 -21.48 7.40
N THR A 60 8.44 -20.82 6.82
CA THR A 60 8.41 -20.43 5.41
C THR A 60 8.16 -18.92 5.30
N PRO A 61 8.58 -18.24 4.22
CA PRO A 61 8.25 -16.84 4.00
C PRO A 61 6.76 -16.54 4.10
N ASN A 62 5.90 -17.43 3.57
CA ASN A 62 4.45 -17.26 3.66
C ASN A 62 3.95 -17.34 5.11
N LEU A 63 4.41 -18.34 5.88
CA LEU A 63 4.05 -18.45 7.30
C LEU A 63 4.48 -17.20 8.08
N VAL A 64 5.70 -16.71 7.86
CA VAL A 64 6.22 -15.52 8.55
C VAL A 64 5.37 -14.29 8.24
N VAL A 65 5.03 -14.06 6.96
CA VAL A 65 4.14 -12.96 6.56
C VAL A 65 2.78 -13.09 7.21
N GLN A 66 2.18 -14.29 7.19
CA GLN A 66 0.89 -14.55 7.82
C GLN A 66 0.95 -14.21 9.32
N VAL A 67 1.88 -14.79 10.08
CA VAL A 67 2.05 -14.52 11.52
C VAL A 67 2.21 -13.02 11.81
N ILE A 68 3.04 -12.31 11.05
CA ILE A 68 3.25 -10.86 11.24
C ILE A 68 1.94 -10.10 11.05
N ASN A 69 1.20 -10.39 9.99
CA ASN A 69 -0.07 -9.73 9.69
C ASN A 69 -1.12 -9.99 10.77
N ASP A 70 -1.14 -11.22 11.27
CA ASP A 70 -2.11 -11.73 12.23
C ASP A 70 -1.87 -11.27 13.68
N LEU A 71 -0.67 -10.78 13.99
CA LEU A 71 -0.31 -10.23 15.30
C LEU A 71 -0.74 -8.76 15.41
N THR A 72 -1.46 -8.42 16.48
CA THR A 72 -1.94 -7.05 16.73
C THR A 72 -0.85 -6.12 17.26
N ASN A 73 0.03 -6.65 18.12
CA ASN A 73 1.12 -5.90 18.77
C ASN A 73 2.37 -5.88 17.85
N PRO A 74 2.85 -4.70 17.43
CA PRO A 74 4.01 -4.60 16.53
C PRO A 74 5.30 -5.12 17.14
N TYR A 75 5.47 -5.09 18.47
CA TYR A 75 6.67 -5.60 19.14
C TYR A 75 6.71 -7.12 19.15
N HIS A 76 5.54 -7.77 19.24
CA HIS A 76 5.42 -9.22 19.09
C HIS A 76 5.80 -9.63 17.67
N SER A 77 5.29 -8.90 16.66
CA SER A 77 5.67 -9.12 15.26
C SER A 77 7.17 -8.93 15.03
N LEU A 78 7.76 -7.87 15.59
CA LEU A 78 9.19 -7.57 15.44
C LEU A 78 10.05 -8.62 16.14
N PHE A 79 9.69 -9.02 17.36
CA PHE A 79 10.40 -10.06 18.11
C PHE A 79 10.40 -11.38 17.35
N PHE A 80 9.24 -11.83 16.88
CA PHE A 80 9.12 -13.02 16.03
C PHE A 80 9.94 -12.90 14.74
N PHE A 81 9.85 -11.76 14.04
CA PHE A 81 10.63 -11.50 12.83
C PHE A 81 12.14 -11.61 13.09
N THR A 82 12.63 -11.00 14.17
CA THR A 82 14.07 -11.04 14.51
C THR A 82 14.54 -12.44 14.87
N TRP A 83 13.76 -13.18 15.69
CA TRP A 83 14.08 -14.56 16.05
C TRP A 83 14.11 -15.48 14.82
N ALA A 84 13.12 -15.34 13.92
CA ALA A 84 12.96 -16.24 12.78
C ALA A 84 14.21 -16.30 11.90
N SER A 85 14.97 -15.21 11.75
CA SER A 85 16.21 -15.19 10.97
C SER A 85 17.50 -15.20 11.80
N SER A 86 17.42 -15.32 13.13
CA SER A 86 18.61 -15.26 14.00
C SER A 86 19.27 -16.63 14.12
N PRO A 87 20.51 -16.84 13.63
CA PRO A 87 21.18 -18.15 13.69
C PRO A 87 21.41 -18.70 15.11
N SER A 88 21.34 -17.82 16.11
CA SER A 88 21.22 -18.16 17.53
C SER A 88 20.10 -17.32 18.12
N PRO A 89 19.00 -17.89 18.65
CA PRO A 89 18.82 -19.30 18.99
C PRO A 89 18.17 -20.18 17.91
N ASN A 90 17.84 -19.68 16.71
CA ASN A 90 17.15 -20.48 15.68
C ASN A 90 18.15 -21.27 14.81
N PRO A 91 18.20 -22.61 14.90
CA PRO A 91 19.19 -23.41 14.20
C PRO A 91 18.98 -23.49 12.68
N ASN A 92 17.81 -23.07 12.16
CA ASN A 92 17.37 -23.42 10.80
C ASN A 92 17.83 -22.51 9.65
N LEU A 93 18.85 -21.66 9.82
CA LEU A 93 19.42 -20.80 8.76
C LEU A 93 18.38 -20.06 7.89
N TYR A 94 17.19 -19.81 8.43
CA TYR A 94 16.08 -19.22 7.69
C TYR A 94 16.41 -17.77 7.30
N ARG A 95 16.02 -17.38 6.08
CA ARG A 95 16.24 -16.02 5.56
C ARG A 95 14.93 -15.40 5.13
N HIS A 96 14.69 -14.18 5.59
CA HIS A 96 13.52 -13.39 5.21
C HIS A 96 13.49 -13.10 3.71
N SER A 97 12.32 -13.29 3.09
CA SER A 97 12.05 -12.79 1.75
C SER A 97 11.78 -11.28 1.78
N HIS A 98 11.78 -10.65 0.60
CA HIS A 98 11.39 -9.24 0.47
C HIS A 98 9.98 -8.97 1.05
N PHE A 99 9.04 -9.89 0.85
CA PHE A 99 7.67 -9.80 1.39
C PHE A 99 7.63 -9.79 2.92
N CYS A 100 8.54 -10.50 3.59
CA CYS A 100 8.63 -10.48 5.05
C CYS A 100 9.01 -9.07 5.55
N TYR A 101 9.97 -8.41 4.88
CA TYR A 101 10.34 -7.02 5.19
C TYR A 101 9.20 -6.05 4.90
N ILE A 102 8.42 -6.26 3.84
CA ILE A 102 7.24 -5.44 3.55
C ILE A 102 6.23 -5.56 4.69
N ALA A 103 5.88 -6.79 5.09
CA ALA A 103 4.89 -7.05 6.12
C ALA A 103 5.26 -6.43 7.47
N ILE A 104 6.51 -6.61 7.92
CA ILE A 104 6.95 -6.00 9.19
C ILE A 104 7.03 -4.49 9.10
N THR A 105 7.44 -3.93 7.95
CA THR A 105 7.48 -2.48 7.74
C THR A 105 6.08 -1.89 7.81
N ASP A 106 5.10 -2.48 7.11
CA ASP A 106 3.71 -2.02 7.15
C ASP A 106 3.13 -2.09 8.57
N LYS A 107 3.42 -3.17 9.30
CA LYS A 107 3.02 -3.31 10.71
C LYS A 107 3.58 -2.18 11.58
N LEU A 108 4.88 -1.89 11.48
CA LEU A 108 5.54 -0.85 12.25
C LEU A 108 5.05 0.56 11.87
N LEU A 109 4.91 0.84 10.58
CA LEU A 109 4.40 2.12 10.08
C LEU A 109 2.95 2.39 10.53
N SER A 110 2.08 1.37 10.51
CA SER A 110 0.68 1.48 10.97
C SER A 110 0.57 1.88 12.45
N ARG A 111 1.61 1.58 13.24
CA ARG A 111 1.72 1.92 14.66
C ARG A 111 2.63 3.12 14.93
N LYS A 112 2.98 3.88 13.88
CA LYS A 112 3.83 5.09 13.93
C LYS A 112 5.25 4.82 14.47
N LEU A 113 5.74 3.58 14.38
CA LEU A 113 7.07 3.17 14.81
C LEU A 113 8.11 3.38 13.70
N PHE A 114 8.17 4.61 13.16
CA PHE A 114 8.98 4.95 11.98
C PHE A 114 10.48 4.69 12.18
N SER A 115 11.02 5.07 13.33
CA SER A 115 12.44 4.92 13.60
C SER A 115 12.86 3.46 13.73
N LEU A 116 12.03 2.59 14.33
CA LEU A 116 12.30 1.15 14.39
C LEU A 116 12.26 0.52 13.00
N ALA A 117 11.27 0.88 12.18
CA ALA A 117 11.19 0.39 10.81
C ALA A 117 12.40 0.84 9.96
N ALA A 118 12.82 2.10 10.10
CA ALA A 118 13.95 2.64 9.35
C ALA A 118 15.26 1.96 9.75
N ASP A 119 15.50 1.77 11.05
CA ASP A 119 16.70 1.11 11.54
C ASP A 119 16.75 -0.35 11.10
N LEU A 120 15.63 -1.07 11.21
CA LEU A 120 15.53 -2.46 10.74
C LEU A 120 15.91 -2.58 9.26
N LEU A 121 15.34 -1.73 8.40
CA LEU A 121 15.62 -1.80 6.96
C LEU A 121 17.05 -1.38 6.63
N LYS A 122 17.62 -0.39 7.34
CA LYS A 122 19.02 0.05 7.12
C LYS A 122 20.02 -1.02 7.55
N THR A 123 19.86 -1.58 8.75
CA THR A 123 20.75 -2.63 9.28
C THR A 123 20.81 -3.84 8.34
N HIS A 124 19.68 -4.19 7.72
CA HIS A 124 19.60 -5.32 6.79
C HIS A 124 19.83 -4.95 5.31
N LYS A 125 20.20 -3.70 5.00
CA LYS A 125 20.36 -3.18 3.62
C LYS A 125 19.13 -3.43 2.74
N LYS A 126 17.92 -3.28 3.31
CA LYS A 126 16.61 -3.45 2.65
C LYS A 126 15.82 -2.15 2.49
N PHE A 127 16.45 -0.99 2.68
CA PHE A 127 15.81 0.32 2.51
C PHE A 127 15.75 0.73 1.03
N SER A 128 14.93 0.02 0.24
CA SER A 128 14.72 0.28 -1.19
C SER A 128 13.77 1.45 -1.44
N ASP A 129 13.68 1.93 -2.69
CA ASP A 129 12.73 2.97 -3.08
C ASP A 129 11.27 2.62 -2.75
N PHE A 130 10.89 1.36 -2.97
CA PHE A 130 9.57 0.87 -2.62
C PHE A 130 9.28 1.08 -1.11
N MET A 131 10.27 0.83 -0.25
CA MET A 131 10.15 1.10 1.18
C MET A 131 10.09 2.61 1.46
N VAL A 132 10.89 3.42 0.78
CA VAL A 132 10.85 4.89 0.90
C VAL A 132 9.46 5.43 0.56
N GLY A 133 8.84 4.94 -0.53
CA GLY A 133 7.46 5.26 -0.89
C GLY A 133 6.45 4.95 0.22
N LYS A 134 6.61 3.81 0.91
CA LYS A 134 5.78 3.47 2.08
C LYS A 134 5.95 4.45 3.23
N PHE A 135 7.19 4.86 3.53
CA PHE A 135 7.46 5.88 4.55
C PHE A 135 6.87 7.25 4.19
N ILE A 136 7.06 7.70 2.94
CA ILE A 136 6.50 8.96 2.43
C ILE A 136 4.98 8.96 2.58
N LYS A 137 4.31 7.88 2.15
CA LYS A 137 2.86 7.74 2.27
C LYS A 137 2.42 7.76 3.72
N ALA A 138 3.04 6.97 4.60
CA ALA A 138 2.67 6.90 6.01
C ALA A 138 2.85 8.23 6.75
N HIS A 139 3.94 8.97 6.47
CA HIS A 139 4.12 10.33 7.01
C HIS A 139 3.12 11.33 6.41
N GLY A 140 2.85 11.24 5.11
CA GLY A 140 1.87 12.08 4.42
C GLY A 140 0.45 11.89 4.94
N ASP A 141 0.04 10.66 5.24
CA ASP A 141 -1.26 10.34 5.84
C ASP A 141 -1.42 10.92 7.26
N LEU A 142 -0.32 11.17 7.97
CA LEU A 142 -0.29 11.91 9.23
C LEU A 142 -0.16 13.44 9.07
N GLY A 143 -0.12 13.95 7.82
CA GLY A 143 0.08 15.37 7.54
C GLY A 143 1.52 15.85 7.70
N HIS A 144 2.50 14.96 7.91
CA HIS A 144 3.92 15.28 8.05
C HIS A 144 4.59 15.60 6.70
N LEU A 145 4.02 16.53 5.92
CA LEU A 145 4.43 16.84 4.54
C LEU A 145 5.89 17.27 4.41
N LYS A 146 6.37 18.13 5.32
CA LYS A 146 7.77 18.59 5.33
C LYS A 146 8.74 17.42 5.49
N TRP A 147 8.39 16.44 6.33
CA TRP A 147 9.20 15.25 6.54
C TRP A 147 9.20 14.35 5.30
N ALA A 148 8.03 14.11 4.70
CA ALA A 148 7.89 13.31 3.49
C ALA A 148 8.74 13.87 2.33
N VAL A 149 8.67 15.19 2.11
CA VAL A 149 9.51 15.89 1.13
C VAL A 149 11.00 15.80 1.48
N LYS A 150 11.36 15.98 2.75
CA LYS A 150 12.76 15.88 3.19
C LYS A 150 13.34 14.49 2.96
N LEU A 151 12.60 13.43 3.33
CA LEU A 151 13.03 12.04 3.10
C LEU A 151 13.24 11.80 1.60
N PHE A 152 12.29 12.22 0.77
CA PHE A 152 12.39 12.07 -0.68
C PHE A 152 13.70 12.68 -1.24
N HIS A 153 14.04 13.91 -0.84
CA HIS A 153 15.29 14.55 -1.26
C HIS A 153 16.55 13.92 -0.68
N GLN A 154 16.49 13.40 0.56
CA GLN A 154 17.62 12.71 1.18
C GLN A 154 17.98 11.42 0.43
N VAL A 155 16.98 10.63 0.02
CA VAL A 155 17.19 9.39 -0.73
C VAL A 155 17.69 9.68 -2.14
N ARG A 156 17.15 10.71 -2.81
CA ARG A 156 17.55 11.10 -4.18
C ARG A 156 19.01 11.58 -4.28
N ARG A 157 19.63 12.05 -3.20
CA ARG A 157 21.05 12.44 -3.18
C ARG A 157 22.02 11.26 -3.13
N GLY A 158 21.53 10.01 -3.02
CA GLY A 158 22.35 8.78 -3.04
C GLY A 158 22.14 7.92 -4.29
N GLU A 159 22.76 6.74 -4.32
CA GLU A 159 22.75 5.73 -5.42
C GLU A 159 21.36 5.16 -5.80
N LEU A 160 20.27 5.65 -5.18
CA LEU A 160 18.87 5.26 -5.41
C LEU A 160 18.15 6.31 -6.28
N GLY A 161 18.84 6.92 -7.24
CA GLY A 161 18.44 8.15 -7.93
C GLY A 161 17.24 8.05 -8.88
N ASP A 162 16.80 6.85 -9.23
CA ASP A 162 15.95 6.61 -10.40
C ASP A 162 14.66 5.86 -10.07
N CYS A 163 13.85 6.38 -9.13
CA CYS A 163 12.85 5.52 -8.52
C CYS A 163 11.41 6.06 -8.50
N LEU A 164 10.56 5.40 -9.30
CA LEU A 164 9.16 5.74 -9.58
C LEU A 164 8.23 5.65 -8.36
N PHE A 165 8.46 4.73 -7.41
CA PHE A 165 7.51 4.50 -6.32
C PHE A 165 7.52 5.64 -5.31
N SER A 166 8.69 6.14 -4.89
CA SER A 166 8.76 7.30 -3.99
C SER A 166 8.23 8.58 -4.63
N TYR A 167 8.43 8.76 -5.94
CA TYR A 167 7.81 9.85 -6.70
C TYR A 167 6.28 9.76 -6.68
N ASN A 168 5.72 8.63 -7.07
CA ASN A 168 4.26 8.42 -7.06
C ASN A 168 3.68 8.60 -5.65
N ALA A 169 4.37 8.12 -4.61
CA ALA A 169 3.97 8.34 -3.24
C ALA A 169 3.98 9.83 -2.86
N LEU A 170 5.02 10.58 -3.25
CA LEU A 170 5.13 12.00 -2.96
C LEU A 170 4.04 12.81 -3.68
N LEU A 171 3.82 12.55 -4.97
CA LEU A 171 2.74 13.18 -5.74
C LEU A 171 1.38 12.92 -5.10
N GLY A 172 1.10 11.67 -4.73
CA GLY A 172 -0.14 11.28 -4.07
C GLY A 172 -0.36 12.01 -2.75
N VAL A 173 0.68 12.10 -1.92
CA VAL A 173 0.65 12.83 -0.64
C VAL A 173 0.38 14.32 -0.85
N LEU A 174 1.05 14.96 -1.82
CA LEU A 174 0.86 16.39 -2.12
C LEU A 174 -0.55 16.68 -2.66
N VAL A 175 -1.05 15.86 -3.59
CA VAL A 175 -2.41 15.98 -4.15
C VAL A 175 -3.47 15.79 -3.06
N LYS A 176 -3.31 14.78 -2.19
CA LYS A 176 -4.20 14.55 -1.05
C LYS A 176 -4.25 15.77 -0.12
N ALA A 177 -3.09 16.38 0.15
CA ALA A 177 -2.96 17.60 0.95
C ALA A 177 -3.32 18.91 0.22
N ASN A 178 -3.91 18.83 -0.99
CA ASN A 178 -4.28 19.99 -1.81
C ASN A 178 -3.10 20.90 -2.19
N ARG A 179 -1.88 20.37 -2.23
CA ARG A 179 -0.65 21.04 -2.67
C ARG A 179 -0.34 20.74 -4.14
N VAL A 180 -1.35 20.90 -5.00
CA VAL A 180 -1.28 20.48 -6.41
C VAL A 180 -0.22 21.25 -7.19
N SER A 181 -0.02 22.55 -6.92
CA SER A 181 1.06 23.35 -7.53
C SER A 181 2.45 22.77 -7.26
N HIS A 182 2.68 22.28 -6.03
CA HIS A 182 3.95 21.64 -5.68
C HIS A 182 4.06 20.27 -6.33
N ALA A 183 2.98 19.50 -6.38
CA ALA A 183 2.95 18.21 -7.07
C ALA A 183 3.27 18.37 -8.56
N TRP A 184 2.71 19.40 -9.21
CA TRP A 184 2.98 19.75 -10.61
C TRP A 184 4.45 20.08 -10.85
N ALA A 185 5.07 20.84 -9.94
CA ALA A 185 6.51 21.12 -10.01
C ALA A 185 7.37 19.85 -9.93
N TYR A 186 6.98 18.84 -9.13
CA TYR A 186 7.66 17.55 -9.12
C TYR A 186 7.38 16.74 -10.39
N PHE A 187 6.14 16.72 -10.86
CA PHE A 187 5.75 16.04 -12.10
C PHE A 187 6.53 16.56 -13.31
N GLY A 188 6.61 17.89 -13.48
CA GLY A 188 7.39 18.52 -14.55
C GLY A 188 8.87 18.18 -14.51
N ARG A 189 9.46 17.93 -13.33
CA ARG A 189 10.85 17.45 -13.23
C ARG A 189 11.02 16.03 -13.76
N ILE A 190 9.99 15.19 -13.68
CA ILE A 190 10.02 13.81 -14.21
C ILE A 190 9.87 13.84 -15.74
N VAL A 191 8.91 14.61 -16.24
CA VAL A 191 8.51 14.60 -17.66
C VAL A 191 9.38 15.50 -18.55
N ILE A 192 9.73 16.70 -18.10
CA ILE A 192 10.29 17.76 -18.97
C ILE A 192 11.82 17.75 -18.97
N LYS A 193 12.47 17.28 -17.89
CA LYS A 193 13.93 17.38 -17.72
C LYS A 193 14.69 16.10 -18.06
N GLU A 194 14.20 15.29 -18.99
CA GLU A 194 14.84 14.01 -19.37
C GLU A 194 15.21 13.18 -18.13
N SER A 195 14.25 12.96 -17.24
CA SER A 195 14.53 12.15 -16.06
C SER A 195 14.71 10.68 -16.48
N VAL A 196 15.58 9.96 -15.79
CA VAL A 196 15.78 8.50 -15.96
C VAL A 196 14.49 7.72 -15.69
N VAL A 197 13.51 8.33 -15.00
CA VAL A 197 12.26 7.70 -14.59
C VAL A 197 11.12 8.04 -15.54
N LYS A 198 10.64 7.04 -16.27
CA LYS A 198 9.45 7.18 -17.11
C LYS A 198 8.18 7.20 -16.23
N PRO A 199 7.31 8.22 -16.34
CA PRO A 199 6.01 8.22 -15.66
C PRO A 199 5.16 7.02 -16.06
N ASP A 200 4.44 6.46 -15.10
CA ASP A 200 3.48 5.38 -15.34
C ASP A 200 2.03 5.86 -15.21
N VAL A 201 1.10 4.94 -15.44
CA VAL A 201 -0.33 5.21 -15.32
C VAL A 201 -0.68 5.78 -13.95
N SER A 202 0.00 5.35 -12.87
CA SER A 202 -0.23 5.88 -11.52
C SER A 202 0.24 7.32 -11.38
N THR A 203 1.37 7.69 -12.01
CA THR A 203 1.89 9.06 -12.02
C THR A 203 0.87 10.00 -12.67
N TYR A 204 0.44 9.71 -13.90
CA TYR A 204 -0.53 10.53 -14.64
C TYR A 204 -1.88 10.58 -13.91
N THR A 205 -2.42 9.43 -13.52
CA THR A 205 -3.71 9.34 -12.80
C THR A 205 -3.72 10.19 -11.54
N THR A 206 -2.62 10.20 -10.79
CA THR A 206 -2.49 11.01 -9.57
C THR A 206 -2.52 12.51 -9.89
N MET A 207 -1.85 12.94 -10.95
CA MET A 207 -1.82 14.34 -11.36
C MET A 207 -3.13 14.81 -11.96
N ILE A 208 -3.76 14.02 -12.84
CA ILE A 208 -5.10 14.27 -13.38
C ILE A 208 -6.10 14.46 -12.24
N ARG A 209 -6.09 13.56 -11.23
CA ARG A 209 -6.92 13.70 -10.02
C ARG A 209 -6.66 15.03 -9.30
N GLY A 210 -5.39 15.42 -9.16
CA GLY A 210 -5.00 16.67 -8.53
C GLY A 210 -5.54 17.89 -9.28
N LEU A 211 -5.40 17.91 -10.60
CA LEU A 211 -5.90 18.99 -11.47
C LEU A 211 -7.43 19.10 -11.42
N CYS A 212 -8.15 17.97 -11.55
CA CYS A 212 -9.61 17.93 -11.37
C CYS A 212 -10.02 18.50 -9.99
N LYS A 213 -9.30 18.14 -8.93
CA LYS A 213 -9.60 18.58 -7.55
C LYS A 213 -9.46 20.09 -7.35
N VAL A 214 -8.50 20.74 -7.99
CA VAL A 214 -8.35 22.21 -7.95
C VAL A 214 -9.11 22.92 -9.06
N GLY A 215 -9.84 22.15 -9.87
CA GLY A 215 -10.73 22.66 -10.90
C GLY A 215 -10.03 23.15 -12.17
N MET A 216 -8.79 22.72 -12.41
CA MET A 216 -8.05 22.95 -13.66
C MET A 216 -8.38 21.79 -14.61
N ILE A 217 -9.62 21.75 -15.12
CA ILE A 217 -10.15 20.57 -15.83
C ILE A 217 -9.57 20.46 -17.25
N GLU A 218 -9.29 21.60 -17.88
CA GLU A 218 -8.69 21.68 -19.21
C GLU A 218 -7.26 21.11 -19.20
N ASP A 219 -6.47 21.45 -18.17
CA ASP A 219 -5.14 20.86 -17.99
C ASP A 219 -5.21 19.36 -17.67
N ALA A 220 -6.27 18.92 -16.96
CA ALA A 220 -6.48 17.51 -16.66
C ALA A 220 -6.81 16.70 -17.92
N GLU A 221 -7.68 17.23 -18.79
CA GLU A 221 -8.03 16.62 -20.08
C GLU A 221 -6.80 16.59 -21.01
N LYS A 222 -6.06 17.70 -21.12
CA LYS A 222 -4.82 17.74 -21.88
C LYS A 222 -3.83 16.67 -21.41
N LEU A 223 -3.61 16.58 -20.10
CA LEU A 223 -2.70 15.57 -19.55
C LEU A 223 -3.20 14.14 -19.78
N PHE A 224 -4.52 13.93 -19.74
CA PHE A 224 -5.15 12.64 -20.05
C PHE A 224 -4.90 12.24 -21.51
N ASP A 225 -5.01 13.18 -22.45
CA ASP A 225 -4.76 12.93 -23.86
C ASP A 225 -3.28 12.67 -24.14
N GLU A 226 -2.38 13.42 -23.50
CA GLU A 226 -0.92 13.32 -23.66
C GLU A 226 -0.27 12.12 -22.93
N MET A 227 -1.05 11.29 -22.23
CA MET A 227 -0.50 10.13 -21.51
C MET A 227 0.29 9.20 -22.43
N SER A 228 1.59 9.06 -22.16
CA SER A 228 2.50 8.17 -22.90
C SER A 228 2.41 6.68 -22.52
N CYS A 229 1.43 6.32 -21.69
CA CYS A 229 1.17 4.96 -21.23
C CYS A 229 -0.33 4.65 -21.39
N ARG A 230 -0.66 3.36 -21.41
CA ARG A 230 -2.06 2.91 -21.52
C ARG A 230 -2.87 3.40 -20.32
N LYS A 231 -4.00 4.04 -20.61
CA LYS A 231 -5.01 4.46 -19.64
C LYS A 231 -5.65 3.23 -18.99
N ASN A 232 -6.08 3.35 -17.74
CA ASN A 232 -6.87 2.31 -17.08
C ASN A 232 -8.23 2.86 -16.63
N SER A 233 -9.11 1.98 -16.16
CA SER A 233 -10.48 2.36 -15.76
C SER A 233 -10.47 3.46 -14.70
N MET A 234 -9.53 3.40 -13.76
CA MET A 234 -9.36 4.45 -12.74
C MET A 234 -9.05 5.82 -13.36
N THR A 235 -8.18 5.89 -14.38
CA THR A 235 -7.86 7.14 -15.06
C THR A 235 -9.10 7.73 -15.74
N TYR A 236 -9.83 6.93 -16.52
CA TYR A 236 -11.09 7.35 -17.16
C TYR A 236 -12.12 7.83 -16.14
N ASN A 237 -12.37 7.06 -15.09
CA ASN A 237 -13.37 7.38 -14.08
C ASN A 237 -13.05 8.69 -13.34
N ILE A 238 -11.77 9.01 -13.11
CA ILE A 238 -11.36 10.28 -12.48
C ILE A 238 -11.66 11.48 -13.36
N ILE A 239 -11.39 11.40 -14.66
CA ILE A 239 -11.62 12.53 -15.56
C ILE A 239 -13.13 12.71 -15.82
N ILE A 240 -13.89 11.62 -15.94
CA ILE A 240 -15.37 11.62 -16.01
C ILE A 240 -15.96 12.31 -14.76
N ASP A 241 -15.54 11.89 -13.56
CA ASP A 241 -15.94 12.50 -12.29
C ASP A 241 -15.54 13.97 -12.22
N GLY A 242 -14.34 14.32 -12.69
CA GLY A 242 -13.85 15.69 -12.77
C GLY A 242 -14.75 16.60 -13.61
N PHE A 243 -15.13 16.15 -14.81
CA PHE A 243 -16.07 16.86 -15.67
C PHE A 243 -17.46 16.98 -15.04
N CYS A 244 -17.98 15.89 -14.47
CA CYS A 244 -19.28 15.90 -13.79
C CYS A 244 -19.31 16.91 -12.63
N LYS A 245 -18.27 16.94 -11.80
CA LYS A 245 -18.14 17.90 -10.68
C LYS A 245 -18.01 19.35 -11.14
N LYS A 246 -17.53 19.58 -12.35
CA LYS A 246 -17.50 20.90 -13.00
C LYS A 246 -18.81 21.28 -13.69
N GLY A 247 -19.80 20.38 -13.72
CA GLY A 247 -21.06 20.58 -14.42
C GLY A 247 -20.98 20.37 -15.93
N LEU A 248 -19.85 19.87 -16.44
CA LEU A 248 -19.58 19.63 -17.87
C LEU A 248 -19.92 18.19 -18.24
N VAL A 249 -21.15 17.77 -17.97
CA VAL A 249 -21.57 16.35 -18.07
C VAL A 249 -21.49 15.82 -19.50
N GLU A 250 -21.69 16.68 -20.50
CA GLU A 250 -21.52 16.34 -21.92
C GLU A 250 -20.06 15.99 -22.25
N SER A 251 -19.09 16.66 -21.63
CA SER A 251 -17.67 16.30 -21.77
C SER A 251 -17.39 14.97 -21.08
N ALA A 252 -18.01 14.72 -19.92
CA ALA A 252 -17.90 13.44 -19.23
C ALA A 252 -18.46 12.27 -20.09
N GLN A 253 -19.58 12.48 -20.78
CA GLN A 253 -20.13 11.53 -21.75
C GLN A 253 -19.14 11.23 -22.87
N ARG A 254 -18.53 12.26 -23.49
CA ARG A 254 -17.53 12.05 -24.56
C ARG A 254 -16.33 11.21 -24.09
N ILE A 255 -15.91 11.37 -22.84
CA ILE A 255 -14.85 10.53 -22.27
C ILE A 255 -15.32 9.08 -22.08
N LEU A 256 -16.57 8.87 -21.65
CA LEU A 256 -17.15 7.52 -21.57
C LEU A 256 -17.23 6.86 -22.95
N ASP A 257 -17.66 7.60 -23.97
CA ASP A 257 -17.75 7.09 -25.34
C ASP A 257 -16.35 6.65 -25.85
N ARG A 258 -15.31 7.46 -25.60
CA ARG A 258 -13.90 7.08 -25.86
C ARG A 258 -13.48 5.82 -25.10
N MET A 259 -14.01 5.60 -23.89
CA MET A 259 -13.74 4.39 -23.10
C MET A 259 -14.46 3.16 -23.66
N VAL A 260 -15.66 3.33 -24.23
CA VAL A 260 -16.40 2.26 -24.94
C VAL A 260 -15.62 1.79 -26.18
N GLU A 261 -15.00 2.72 -26.89
CA GLU A 261 -14.17 2.44 -28.07
C GLU A 261 -12.81 1.80 -27.72
N ASP A 262 -12.36 1.90 -26.46
CA ASP A 262 -11.10 1.33 -25.98
C ASP A 262 -11.30 -0.15 -25.58
N GLU A 263 -11.09 -1.07 -26.52
CA GLU A 263 -11.25 -2.52 -26.33
C GLU A 263 -10.51 -3.07 -25.09
N ALA A 264 -9.42 -2.42 -24.70
CA ALA A 264 -8.62 -2.87 -23.57
C ALA A 264 -9.09 -2.37 -22.21
N CYS A 265 -9.99 -1.39 -22.20
CA CYS A 265 -10.46 -0.75 -20.99
C CYS A 265 -11.96 -0.45 -21.08
N PRO A 266 -12.81 -1.48 -21.20
CA PRO A 266 -14.25 -1.28 -21.30
C PRO A 266 -14.80 -0.60 -20.03
N PRO A 267 -15.85 0.24 -20.15
CA PRO A 267 -16.49 0.88 -19.01
C PRO A 267 -16.98 -0.13 -17.97
N ASP A 268 -16.81 0.22 -16.69
CA ASP A 268 -17.31 -0.57 -15.57
C ASP A 268 -18.50 0.12 -14.90
N THR A 269 -19.06 -0.53 -13.88
CA THR A 269 -20.17 0.03 -13.09
C THR A 269 -19.82 1.41 -12.51
N VAL A 270 -18.55 1.65 -12.16
CA VAL A 270 -18.12 2.95 -11.61
C VAL A 270 -18.16 4.02 -12.70
N SER A 271 -17.76 3.70 -13.94
CA SER A 271 -17.83 4.63 -15.08
C SER A 271 -19.26 5.14 -15.31
N TYR A 272 -20.23 4.22 -15.42
CA TYR A 272 -21.64 4.58 -15.66
C TYR A 272 -22.27 5.27 -14.46
N THR A 273 -22.09 4.75 -13.24
CA THR A 273 -22.72 5.34 -12.04
C THR A 273 -22.20 6.75 -11.76
N THR A 274 -20.93 7.04 -12.06
CA THR A 274 -20.36 8.39 -11.98
C THR A 274 -21.08 9.34 -12.95
N LEU A 275 -21.32 8.93 -14.19
CA LEU A 275 -21.99 9.76 -15.19
C LEU A 275 -23.49 9.95 -14.88
N ILE A 276 -24.16 8.89 -14.41
CA ILE A 276 -25.56 8.93 -13.94
C ILE A 276 -25.71 9.95 -12.81
N ASP A 277 -24.82 9.92 -11.81
CA ASP A 277 -24.80 10.92 -10.73
C ASP A 277 -24.61 12.35 -11.28
N GLY A 278 -23.73 12.53 -12.27
CA GLY A 278 -23.55 13.79 -13.00
C GLY A 278 -24.84 14.31 -13.64
N TYR A 279 -25.53 13.48 -14.43
CA TYR A 279 -26.80 13.84 -15.05
C TYR A 279 -27.90 14.14 -14.02
N CYS A 280 -27.99 13.34 -12.95
CA CYS A 280 -28.93 13.57 -11.86
C CYS A 280 -28.71 14.93 -11.18
N LYS A 281 -27.45 15.30 -10.92
CA LYS A 281 -27.10 16.63 -10.36
C LYS A 281 -27.45 17.78 -11.30
N LYS A 282 -27.38 17.56 -12.62
CA LYS A 282 -27.83 18.50 -13.65
C LYS A 282 -29.35 18.48 -13.89
N ARG A 283 -30.09 17.59 -13.22
CA ARG A 283 -31.54 17.34 -13.37
C ARG A 283 -31.94 16.79 -14.75
N GLU A 284 -31.01 16.15 -15.45
CA GLU A 284 -31.24 15.54 -16.76
C GLU A 284 -31.57 14.04 -16.62
N LEU A 285 -32.71 13.73 -15.99
CA LEU A 285 -33.07 12.36 -15.64
C LEU A 285 -33.22 11.41 -16.85
N GLY A 286 -33.60 11.95 -18.02
CA GLY A 286 -33.69 11.15 -19.25
C GLY A 286 -32.34 10.60 -19.69
N ASN A 287 -31.29 11.42 -19.64
CA ASN A 287 -29.93 10.99 -19.95
C ASN A 287 -29.40 10.02 -18.89
N ALA A 288 -29.69 10.28 -17.61
CA ALA A 288 -29.35 9.37 -16.52
C ALA A 288 -29.97 7.97 -16.72
N MET A 289 -31.26 7.89 -17.08
CA MET A 289 -31.93 6.62 -17.34
C MET A 289 -31.34 5.90 -18.55
N ARG A 290 -31.02 6.62 -19.63
CA ARG A 290 -30.36 6.03 -20.80
C ARG A 290 -29.01 5.41 -20.44
N CYS A 291 -28.18 6.11 -19.67
CA CYS A 291 -26.90 5.56 -19.20
C CYS A 291 -27.10 4.33 -18.30
N PHE A 292 -28.15 4.30 -17.47
CA PHE A 292 -28.49 3.13 -16.66
C PHE A 292 -28.89 1.93 -17.54
N ASP A 293 -29.72 2.14 -18.56
CA ASP A 293 -30.11 1.10 -19.50
C ASP A 293 -28.90 0.53 -20.27
N GLU A 294 -27.97 1.39 -20.70
CA GLU A 294 -26.72 0.99 -21.35
C GLU A 294 -25.85 0.11 -20.43
N MET A 295 -25.69 0.52 -19.16
CA MET A 295 -24.96 -0.25 -18.14
C MET A 295 -25.57 -1.65 -17.95
N VAL A 296 -26.90 -1.74 -17.80
CA VAL A 296 -27.59 -3.02 -17.61
C VAL A 296 -27.45 -3.92 -18.83
N ARG A 297 -27.60 -3.37 -20.04
CA ARG A 297 -27.42 -4.12 -21.29
C ARG A 297 -26.00 -4.63 -21.45
N GLY A 298 -25.00 -3.85 -21.04
CA GLY A 298 -23.59 -4.26 -21.05
C GLY A 298 -23.29 -5.40 -20.08
N GLN A 299 -23.84 -5.33 -18.85
CA GLN A 299 -23.66 -6.36 -17.82
C GLN A 299 -24.32 -7.69 -18.16
N LEU A 300 -25.40 -7.69 -18.94
CA LEU A 300 -26.06 -8.92 -19.41
C LEU A 300 -25.30 -9.63 -20.56
N ARG A 301 -24.26 -9.00 -21.11
CA ARG A 301 -23.46 -9.54 -22.24
C ARG A 301 -22.09 -10.09 -21.81
N ALA A 302 -21.72 -9.92 -20.54
CA ALA A 302 -20.45 -10.39 -19.95
C ALA A 302 -20.67 -11.70 -19.19
#